data_AF-A0A2N5AHA7-F1
#
_entry.id   AF-A0A2N5AHA7-F1
#
_cell.length_a   1.000
_cell.length_b   1.000
_cell.length_c   1.000
_cell.angle_alpha   90.00
_cell.angle_beta   90.00
_cell.angle_gamma   90.00
#
_symmetry.space_group_name_H-M   'P 1'
#
loop_
_entity.id
_entity.type
_entity.pdbx_description
1 polymer ?
#
loop_
_entity_poly.entity_id
_entity_poly.type
_entity_poly.pdbx_seq_one_letter_code
_entity_poly.pdbx_strand_id
1 'polypeptide(L)'
;IKVNGRYRVNSGEMAGRAAISGVGFAILSKQACQPYIDDGRLIEIEFEQSAAPLQLFALYSDRRYLPAKTRALIDFMHQRLSH
;
A
#
# COMPACT_ATOMS: atom_id res chain seq x y z
N ILE A 1 -11.50 -15.92 -9.51
CA ILE A 1 -10.68 -17.13 -9.30
C ILE A 1 -10.40 -17.23 -7.80
N LYS A 2 -10.69 -18.36 -7.13
CA LYS A 2 -10.34 -18.55 -5.71
C LYS A 2 -8.89 -19.03 -5.62
N VAL A 3 -8.02 -18.23 -5.00
CA VAL A 3 -6.63 -18.62 -4.73
C VAL A 3 -6.61 -19.49 -3.47
N ASN A 4 -6.03 -20.69 -3.56
CA ASN A 4 -5.86 -21.58 -2.41
C ASN A 4 -4.53 -21.25 -1.71
N GLY A 5 -4.60 -20.41 -0.67
CA GLY A 5 -3.44 -20.02 0.14
C GLY A 5 -3.50 -20.66 1.52
N ARG A 6 -2.36 -21.19 2.00
CA ARG A 6 -2.20 -21.75 3.37
C ARG A 6 -2.27 -20.67 4.47
N TYR A 7 -2.06 -19.41 4.10
CA TYR A 7 -2.15 -18.26 4.98
C TYR A 7 -2.93 -17.14 4.27
N ARG A 8 -3.94 -16.57 4.94
CA ARG A 8 -4.81 -15.52 4.39
C ARG A 8 -5.04 -14.45 5.43
N VAL A 9 -4.85 -13.20 5.02
CA VAL A 9 -5.02 -12.03 5.87
C VAL A 9 -5.70 -10.91 5.08
N ASN A 10 -6.29 -9.97 5.79
CA ASN A 10 -6.95 -8.78 5.23
C ASN A 10 -6.18 -7.48 5.52
N SER A 11 -4.92 -7.58 5.96
CA SER A 11 -4.05 -6.44 6.28
C SER A 11 -2.69 -6.62 5.65
N GLY A 12 -2.18 -5.55 5.02
CA GLY A 12 -0.82 -5.51 4.48
C GLY A 12 0.25 -5.67 5.56
N GLU A 13 0.00 -5.18 6.78
CA GLU A 13 0.93 -5.33 7.90
C GLU A 13 1.12 -6.81 8.27
N MET A 14 0.02 -7.56 8.37
CA MET A 14 0.08 -8.99 8.70
C MET A 14 0.72 -9.80 7.57
N ALA A 15 0.49 -9.41 6.31
CA ALA A 15 1.13 -10.02 5.15
C ALA A 15 2.65 -9.77 5.17
N GLY A 16 3.08 -8.54 5.49
CA GLY A 16 4.49 -8.17 5.63
C GLY A 16 5.19 -8.94 6.74
N ARG A 17 4.58 -9.03 7.93
CA ARG A 17 5.13 -9.83 9.04
C ARG A 17 5.28 -11.30 8.66
N ALA A 18 4.33 -11.86 7.92
CA ALA A 18 4.41 -13.24 7.45
C ALA A 18 5.55 -13.44 6.44
N ALA A 19 5.75 -12.50 5.50
CA ALA A 19 6.85 -12.54 4.55
C ALA A 19 8.21 -12.44 5.26
N ILE A 20 8.38 -11.51 6.20
CA ILE A 20 9.59 -11.35 7.02
C ILE A 20 9.88 -12.64 7.84
N SER A 21 8.84 -13.36 8.25
CA SER A 21 8.95 -14.61 9.00
C SER A 21 9.17 -15.85 8.12
N GLY A 22 9.33 -15.68 6.80
CA GLY A 22 9.59 -16.80 5.87
C GLY A 22 8.37 -17.63 5.49
N VAL A 23 7.14 -17.13 5.71
CA VAL A 23 5.91 -17.87 5.35
C VAL A 23 5.72 -17.95 3.83
N GLY A 24 6.24 -16.98 3.08
CA GLY A 24 6.16 -16.92 1.62
C GLY A 24 6.26 -15.49 1.08
N PHE A 25 5.67 -15.26 -0.09
CA PHE A 25 5.69 -13.96 -0.77
C PHE A 25 4.47 -13.09 -0.41
N ALA A 26 4.65 -11.76 -0.46
CA ALA A 26 3.58 -10.78 -0.28
C ALA A 26 3.73 -9.62 -1.28
N ILE A 27 2.61 -9.15 -1.82
CA ILE A 27 2.54 -7.92 -2.64
C ILE A 27 2.21 -6.77 -1.70
N LEU A 28 3.13 -5.82 -1.54
CA LEU A 28 3.05 -4.72 -0.58
C LEU A 28 3.62 -3.43 -1.17
N SER A 29 3.38 -2.29 -0.54
CA SER A 29 4.02 -1.05 -0.96
C SER A 29 5.52 -1.12 -0.68
N LYS A 30 6.33 -0.75 -1.68
CA LYS A 30 7.79 -0.75 -1.57
C LYS A 30 8.29 0.10 -0.41
N GLN A 31 7.70 1.28 -0.22
CA GLN A 31 8.05 2.19 0.87
C GLN A 31 7.91 1.54 2.26
N ALA A 32 6.89 0.72 2.49
CA ALA A 32 6.72 0.02 3.77
C ALA A 32 7.72 -1.13 3.95
N CYS A 33 8.17 -1.74 2.85
CA CYS A 33 9.15 -2.81 2.85
C CYS A 33 10.61 -2.32 2.92
N GLN A 34 10.88 -1.05 2.56
CA GLN A 34 12.23 -0.52 2.37
C GLN A 34 13.19 -0.80 3.54
N PRO A 35 12.82 -0.58 4.82
CA PRO A 35 13.73 -0.87 5.94
C PRO A 35 14.15 -2.33 6.04
N TYR A 36 13.27 -3.26 5.62
CA TYR A 36 13.52 -4.70 5.64
C TYR A 36 14.27 -5.17 4.39
N ILE A 37 14.19 -4.42 3.30
CA ILE A 37 14.99 -4.65 2.11
C ILE A 37 16.42 -4.18 2.37
N ASP A 38 16.59 -3.01 2.97
CA ASP A 38 17.88 -2.40 3.28
C ASP A 38 18.73 -3.27 4.22
N ASP A 39 18.10 -3.99 5.15
CA ASP A 39 18.78 -4.92 6.07
C ASP A 39 18.78 -6.39 5.63
N GLY A 40 18.29 -6.67 4.42
CA GLY A 40 18.32 -7.99 3.80
C GLY A 40 17.30 -9.01 4.33
N ARG A 41 16.37 -8.60 5.21
CA ARG A 41 15.27 -9.47 5.67
C ARG A 41 14.22 -9.72 4.60
N LEU A 42 14.08 -8.83 3.64
CA LEU A 42 13.23 -8.98 2.45
C LEU A 42 14.06 -8.76 1.19
N ILE A 43 13.62 -9.38 0.10
CA ILE A 43 14.13 -9.13 -1.25
C ILE A 43 12.96 -8.73 -2.14
N GLU A 44 13.17 -7.75 -3.02
CA GLU A 44 12.22 -7.40 -4.06
C GLU A 44 12.30 -8.45 -5.18
N ILE A 45 11.13 -8.90 -5.66
CA ILE A 45 11.04 -9.90 -6.72
C ILE A 45 10.30 -9.25 -7.89
N GLU A 46 10.96 -9.26 -9.05
CA GLU A 46 10.36 -8.84 -10.30
C GLU A 46 9.60 -10.00 -10.94
N PHE A 47 8.37 -9.73 -11.35
CA PHE A 47 7.52 -10.68 -12.07
C PHE A 47 7.34 -10.23 -13.51
N GLU A 48 7.10 -11.17 -14.43
CA GLU A 48 6.76 -10.85 -15.83
C GLU A 48 5.53 -9.93 -15.94
N GLN A 49 4.62 -10.02 -14.96
CA GLN A 49 3.44 -9.18 -14.84
C GLN A 49 3.53 -8.35 -13.56
N SER A 50 3.44 -7.03 -13.70
CA SER A 50 3.43 -6.11 -12.57
C SER A 50 2.24 -6.39 -11.65
N ALA A 51 2.45 -6.19 -10.34
CA ALA A 51 1.35 -6.14 -9.39
C ALA A 51 0.34 -5.05 -9.79
N ALA A 52 -0.92 -5.26 -9.46
CA ALA A 52 -1.96 -4.25 -9.68
C ALA A 52 -1.56 -2.94 -8.97
N PRO A 53 -1.73 -1.78 -9.63
CA PRO A 53 -1.32 -0.51 -9.07
C PRO A 53 -2.11 -0.20 -7.79
N LEU A 54 -1.42 0.27 -6.76
CA LEU A 54 -2.06 0.78 -5.55
C LEU A 54 -2.50 2.22 -5.79
N GLN A 55 -3.80 2.44 -5.96
CA GLN A 55 -4.39 3.75 -6.19
C GLN A 55 -5.04 4.29 -4.91
N LEU A 56 -4.70 5.52 -4.53
CA LEU A 56 -5.31 6.23 -3.41
C LEU A 56 -6.30 7.27 -3.94
N PHE A 57 -7.52 7.24 -3.41
CA PHE A 57 -8.58 8.17 -3.79
C PHE A 57 -9.04 9.00 -2.59
N ALA A 58 -9.18 10.31 -2.79
CA ALA A 58 -9.84 11.19 -1.84
C ALA A 58 -11.31 11.33 -2.23
N LEU A 59 -12.21 10.77 -1.41
CA LEU A 59 -13.66 10.86 -1.62
C LEU A 59 -14.26 11.87 -0.64
N TYR A 60 -15.05 12.79 -1.17
CA TYR A 60 -15.78 13.80 -0.40
C TYR A 60 -17.14 14.05 -1.03
N SER A 61 -18.10 14.53 -0.24
CA SER A 61 -19.44 14.84 -0.76
C SER A 61 -19.36 15.96 -1.79
N ASP A 62 -20.00 15.76 -2.94
CA ASP A 62 -20.17 16.81 -3.93
C ASP A 62 -21.08 17.91 -3.34
N ARG A 63 -20.45 19.04 -3.00
CA ARG A 63 -21.14 20.26 -2.59
C ARG A 63 -20.72 21.33 -3.58
N ARG A 64 -21.70 22.08 -4.11
CA ARG A 64 -21.48 23.24 -4.99
C ARG A 64 -20.38 24.19 -4.47
N TYR A 65 -20.19 24.24 -3.15
CA TYR A 65 -19.08 24.92 -2.50
C TYR A 65 -18.39 23.98 -1.49
N LEU A 66 -17.13 23.63 -1.76
CA LEU A 66 -16.27 22.88 -0.85
C LEU A 66 -15.79 23.80 0.29
N PRO A 67 -16.05 23.48 1.58
CA PRO A 67 -15.60 24.30 2.70
C PRO A 67 -14.08 24.52 2.68
N ALA A 68 -13.63 25.73 3.03
CA ALA A 68 -12.22 26.11 2.98
C ALA A 68 -11.31 25.15 3.79
N LYS A 69 -11.78 24.69 4.95
CA LYS A 69 -11.05 23.71 5.78
C LYS A 69 -10.84 22.37 5.07
N THR A 70 -11.85 21.87 4.35
CA THR A 70 -11.75 20.61 3.59
C THR A 70 -10.81 20.77 2.41
N ARG A 71 -10.89 21.89 1.69
CA ARG A 71 -9.94 22.20 0.61
C ARG A 71 -8.50 22.24 1.12
N ALA A 72 -8.26 22.99 2.20
CA ALA A 72 -6.93 23.07 2.79
C ALA A 72 -6.38 21.70 3.23
N LEU A 73 -7.23 20.80 3.73
CA LEU A 73 -6.83 19.43 4.05
C LEU A 73 -6.46 18.63 2.79
N ILE A 74 -7.27 18.72 1.73
CA ILE A 74 -6.98 18.04 0.46
C ILE A 74 -5.68 18.55 -0.14
N ASP A 75 -5.46 19.87 -0.15
CA ASP A 75 -4.23 20.48 -0.64
C ASP A 75 -3.02 20.00 0.17
N PHE A 76 -3.15 19.95 1.50
CA PHE A 76 -2.11 19.40 2.38
C PHE A 76 -1.82 17.92 2.09
N MET A 77 -2.87 17.09 1.94
CA MET A 77 -2.72 15.69 1.60
C MET A 77 -2.05 15.50 0.25
N HIS A 78 -2.44 16.29 -0.76
CA HIS A 78 -1.82 16.24 -2.09
C HIS A 78 -0.32 16.57 -2.01
N GLN A 79 0.07 17.62 -1.29
CA GLN A 79 1.48 17.98 -1.10
C GLN A 79 2.31 16.90 -0.37
N ARG A 80 1.68 16.16 0.56
CA ARG A 80 2.37 15.15 1.40
C ARG A 80 2.40 13.75 0.80
N LEU A 81 1.46 13.43 -0.10
CA LEU A 81 1.28 12.10 -0.68
C LEU A 81 1.67 12.03 -2.15
N SER A 82 2.02 13.14 -2.80
CA SER A 82 2.49 13.18 -4.19
C SER A 82 3.95 12.75 -4.38
N HIS A 83 4.55 12.10 -3.38
CA HIS A 83 5.95 11.67 -3.35
C HIS A 83 6.06 10.18 -3.08
#